data_AF-A0A520DPF8-F1
#
_entry.id   AF-A0A520DPF8-F1
#
_cell.length_a   1.000
_cell.length_b   1.000
_cell.length_c   1.000
_cell.angle_alpha   90.00
_cell.angle_beta   90.00
_cell.angle_gamma   90.00
#
_symmetry.space_group_name_H-M   'P 1'
#
loop_
_entity.id
_entity.type
_entity.pdbx_description
1 polymer ?
#
loop_
_entity_poly.entity_id
_entity_poly.type
_entity_poly.pdbx_seq_one_letter_code
_entity_poly.pdbx_strand_id
1 'polypeptide(L)'
;MVFGIRYLSNKEKMAMIERGINPGIGKSAPKPYLSLKFGLLLVGLGIGLLVALFTVRSIFGPNMTHNEEGQAVAVYFGCLGIFGGLGLITSFLIEKKAIDK
;
A
#
# COMPACT_ATOMS: atom_id res chain seq x y z
N MET A 1 -25.45 18.28 -7.44
CA MET A 1 -23.99 18.52 -7.37
C MET A 1 -23.18 17.88 -8.51
N VAL A 2 -23.55 16.71 -9.04
CA VAL A 2 -22.76 16.02 -10.10
C VAL A 2 -22.74 16.78 -11.43
N PHE A 3 -23.82 17.49 -11.78
CA PHE A 3 -23.93 18.24 -13.04
C PHE A 3 -22.94 19.42 -13.12
N GLY A 4 -22.74 20.15 -12.02
CA GLY A 4 -21.81 21.28 -11.97
C GLY A 4 -20.36 20.86 -12.19
N ILE A 5 -19.94 19.76 -11.56
CA ILE A 5 -18.59 19.19 -11.70
C ILE A 5 -18.34 18.75 -13.15
N ARG A 6 -19.33 18.12 -13.80
CA ARG A 6 -19.24 17.71 -15.20
C ARG A 6 -19.18 18.90 -16.16
N TYR A 7 -19.96 19.95 -15.91
CA TYR A 7 -19.99 21.15 -16.75
C TYR A 7 -18.68 21.94 -16.69
N LEU A 8 -18.15 22.18 -15.47
CA LEU A 8 -16.85 22.84 -15.28
C LEU A 8 -15.72 22.04 -15.93
N SER A 9 -15.67 20.73 -15.73
CA SER A 9 -14.64 19.86 -16.34
C SER A 9 -14.65 19.88 -17.87
N ASN A 10 -15.82 20.10 -18.50
CA ASN A 10 -15.91 20.21 -19.95
C ASN A 10 -15.49 21.59 -20.46
N LYS A 11 -15.81 22.65 -19.71
CA LYS A 11 -15.42 24.03 -20.04
C LYS A 11 -13.91 24.23 -19.93
N GLU A 12 -13.28 23.64 -18.92
CA GLU A 12 -11.82 23.65 -18.74
C GLU A 12 -11.09 22.94 -19.89
N LYS A 13 -11.62 21.80 -20.37
CA LYS A 13 -11.02 21.08 -21.49
C LYS A 13 -11.08 21.87 -22.79
N MET A 14 -12.18 22.59 -23.07
CA MET A 14 -12.28 23.45 -24.24
C MET A 14 -11.30 24.63 -24.16
N ALA A 15 -11.21 25.29 -23.01
CA ALA A 15 -10.28 26.40 -22.79
C ALA A 15 -8.80 25.97 -22.88
N MET A 16 -8.50 24.69 -22.64
CA MET A 16 -7.17 24.11 -22.79
C MET A 16 -6.81 23.89 -24.27
N ILE A 17 -7.75 23.37 -25.07
CA ILE A 17 -7.60 23.19 -26.52
C ILE A 17 -7.43 24.55 -27.22
N GLU A 18 -8.22 25.55 -26.85
CA GLU A 18 -8.14 26.92 -27.38
C GLU A 18 -6.79 27.59 -27.07
N ARG A 19 -6.11 27.17 -25.99
CA ARG A 19 -4.76 27.61 -25.62
C ARG A 19 -3.65 26.77 -26.27
N GLY A 20 -3.99 25.88 -27.20
CA GLY A 20 -3.03 24.98 -27.88
C GLY A 20 -2.49 23.86 -26.99
N ILE A 21 -3.08 23.65 -25.80
CA ILE A 21 -2.68 22.61 -24.86
C ILE A 21 -3.61 21.41 -25.10
N ASN A 22 -3.06 20.26 -25.46
CA ASN A 22 -3.85 19.04 -25.66
C ASN A 22 -4.29 18.46 -24.29
N PRO A 23 -5.61 18.44 -23.96
CA PRO A 23 -6.11 17.98 -22.65
C PRO A 23 -5.98 16.46 -22.44
N GLY A 24 -5.50 15.72 -23.45
CA GLY A 24 -5.19 14.31 -23.37
C GLY A 24 -3.77 14.00 -22.85
N ILE A 25 -2.84 14.96 -22.90
CA ILE A 25 -1.42 14.73 -22.58
C ILE A 25 -1.21 14.56 -21.06
N GLY A 26 -2.06 15.18 -20.23
CA GLY A 26 -2.01 15.04 -18.77
C GLY A 26 -2.65 13.77 -18.20
N LYS A 27 -3.30 12.93 -19.03
CA LYS A 27 -3.96 11.70 -18.55
C LYS A 27 -3.05 10.47 -18.53
N SER A 28 -1.81 10.61 -18.96
CA SER A 28 -0.81 9.55 -18.95
C SER A 28 0.06 9.54 -17.70
N ALA A 29 -0.31 10.27 -16.64
CA ALA A 29 0.26 9.97 -15.33
C ALA A 29 -0.13 8.52 -15.01
N PRO A 30 0.83 7.58 -14.91
CA PRO A 30 0.53 6.19 -14.61
C PRO A 30 -0.25 6.21 -13.30
N LYS A 31 -1.51 5.77 -13.34
CA LYS A 31 -2.35 5.76 -12.15
C LYS A 31 -1.58 5.00 -11.09
N PRO A 32 -1.30 5.61 -9.93
CA PRO A 32 -0.52 4.93 -8.91
C PRO A 32 -1.21 3.60 -8.62
N TYR A 33 -0.46 2.50 -8.73
CA TYR A 33 -1.03 1.16 -8.74
C TYR A 33 -1.58 0.83 -7.34
N LEU A 34 -2.79 1.31 -7.07
CA LEU A 34 -3.43 1.23 -5.75
C LEU A 34 -3.60 -0.24 -5.34
N SER A 35 -3.97 -1.09 -6.31
CA SER A 35 -4.03 -2.55 -6.14
C SER A 35 -2.69 -3.18 -5.80
N LEU A 36 -1.57 -2.65 -6.32
CA LEU A 36 -0.23 -3.15 -6.03
C LEU A 36 0.21 -2.79 -4.61
N LYS A 37 -0.13 -1.58 -4.13
CA LYS A 37 0.13 -1.14 -2.75
C LYS A 37 -0.62 -2.00 -1.75
N PHE A 38 -1.93 -2.21 -1.97
CA PHE A 38 -2.74 -3.07 -1.10
C PHE A 38 -2.34 -4.54 -1.20
N GLY A 39 -1.97 -5.02 -2.39
CA GLY A 39 -1.47 -6.38 -2.58
C GLY A 39 -0.18 -6.65 -1.80
N LEU A 40 0.82 -5.76 -1.92
CA LEU A 40 2.08 -5.92 -1.19
C LEU A 40 1.93 -5.73 0.33
N LEU A 41 1.02 -4.85 0.76
CA LEU A 41 0.65 -4.71 2.17
C LEU A 41 0.09 -6.05 2.69
N LEU A 42 -0.90 -6.62 2.00
CA LEU A 42 -1.53 -7.87 2.42
C LEU A 42 -0.53 -9.03 2.47
N VAL A 43 0.38 -9.11 1.49
CA VAL A 43 1.46 -10.11 1.47
C VAL A 43 2.41 -9.92 2.64
N GLY A 44 2.88 -8.69 2.89
CA GLY A 44 3.76 -8.39 4.03
C GLY A 44 3.10 -8.72 5.37
N LEU A 45 1.82 -8.40 5.52
CA LEU A 45 1.05 -8.66 6.73
C LEU A 45 0.85 -10.18 6.95
N GLY A 46 0.54 -10.93 5.88
CA GLY A 46 0.43 -12.39 5.92
C GLY A 46 1.74 -13.09 6.26
N ILE A 47 2.85 -12.71 5.61
CA ILE A 47 4.18 -13.26 5.90
C ILE A 47 4.60 -12.90 7.34
N GLY A 48 4.37 -11.66 7.77
CA GLY A 48 4.68 -11.22 9.14
C GLY A 48 3.96 -12.03 10.20
N LEU A 49 2.69 -12.40 9.97
CA LEU A 49 1.91 -13.22 10.88
C LEU A 49 2.43 -14.67 10.95
N LEU A 50 2.80 -15.27 9.82
CA LEU A 50 3.40 -16.61 9.77
C LEU A 50 4.75 -16.66 10.48
N VAL A 51 5.60 -15.66 10.24
CA VAL A 51 6.91 -15.54 10.90
C VAL A 51 6.74 -15.33 12.41
N ALA A 52 5.81 -14.46 12.82
CA ALA A 52 5.50 -14.25 14.24
C ALA A 52 5.06 -15.54 14.92
N LEU A 53 4.17 -16.31 14.29
CA LEU A 53 3.66 -17.57 14.83
C LEU A 53 4.81 -18.57 15.02
N PHE A 54 5.67 -18.72 14.02
CA PHE A 54 6.85 -19.58 14.11
C PHE A 54 7.81 -19.11 15.22
N THR A 55 8.01 -17.80 15.35
CA THR A 55 8.91 -17.20 16.35
C THR A 55 8.38 -17.41 17.77
N VAL A 56 7.11 -17.14 18.01
CA VAL A 56 6.45 -17.37 19.31
C VAL A 56 6.47 -18.86 19.65
N ARG A 57 6.15 -19.74 18.69
CA ARG A 57 6.19 -21.19 18.88
C ARG A 57 7.60 -21.69 19.20
N SER A 58 8.61 -21.12 18.56
CA SER A 58 10.02 -21.48 18.75
C SER A 58 10.60 -20.97 20.08
N ILE A 59 10.17 -19.80 20.56
CA ILE A 59 10.69 -19.18 21.78
C ILE A 59 9.97 -19.70 23.03
N PHE A 60 8.63 -19.81 22.98
CA PHE A 60 7.82 -20.13 24.17
C PHE A 60 7.43 -21.61 24.29
N GLY A 61 7.62 -22.43 23.24
CA GLY A 61 7.29 -23.85 23.28
C GLY A 61 5.80 -24.15 23.59
N PRO A 62 5.43 -25.40 23.93
CA PRO A 62 4.04 -25.78 24.20
C PRO A 62 3.50 -25.34 25.57
N ASN A 63 4.34 -24.84 26.48
CA ASN A 63 3.96 -24.46 27.84
C ASN A 63 4.04 -22.94 28.01
N MET A 64 3.09 -22.21 27.44
CA MET A 64 2.99 -20.76 27.63
C MET A 64 2.37 -20.48 29.01
N THR A 65 3.09 -19.74 29.85
CA THR A 65 2.55 -19.23 31.12
C THR A 65 1.81 -17.91 30.89
N HIS A 66 0.88 -17.51 31.76
CA HIS A 66 0.08 -16.27 31.58
C HIS A 66 0.92 -14.98 31.40
N ASN A 67 2.14 -14.93 31.96
CA ASN A 67 3.05 -13.80 31.77
C ASN A 67 3.68 -13.72 30.36
N GLU A 68 3.71 -14.83 29.63
CA GLU A 68 4.34 -14.95 28.31
C GLU A 68 3.38 -14.61 27.18
N GLU A 69 2.07 -14.64 27.44
CA GLU A 69 1.04 -14.22 26.49
C GLU A 69 1.22 -12.75 26.08
N GLY A 70 1.58 -11.87 27.03
CA GLY A 70 1.85 -10.46 26.76
C GLY A 70 3.05 -10.25 25.84
N GLN A 71 4.11 -11.05 25.99
CA GLN A 71 5.28 -10.98 25.12
C GLN A 71 4.99 -11.53 23.73
N ALA A 72 4.19 -12.60 23.64
CA ALA A 72 3.76 -13.14 22.36
C ALA A 72 2.99 -12.10 21.53
N VAL A 73 2.06 -11.36 22.16
CA VAL A 73 1.30 -10.28 21.50
C VAL A 73 2.24 -9.20 20.95
N ALA A 74 3.25 -8.79 21.72
CA ALA A 74 4.23 -7.81 21.25
C ALA A 74 5.02 -8.30 20.02
N VAL A 75 5.36 -9.60 19.98
CA VAL A 75 6.04 -10.21 18.82
C VAL A 75 5.14 -10.25 17.59
N TYR A 76 3.84 -10.57 17.76
CA TYR A 76 2.87 -10.54 16.67
C TYR A 76 2.72 -9.12 16.08
N PHE A 77 2.45 -8.12 16.92
CA PHE A 77 2.30 -6.74 16.47
C PHE A 77 3.59 -6.17 15.88
N GLY A 78 4.75 -6.51 16.46
CA GLY A 78 6.06 -6.10 15.95
C GLY A 78 6.34 -6.66 14.56
N CYS A 79 6.19 -7.98 14.37
CA CYS A 79 6.38 -8.61 13.06
C CYS A 79 5.36 -8.10 12.03
N LEU A 80 4.10 -7.93 12.42
CA LEU A 80 3.06 -7.39 11.54
C LEU A 80 3.42 -5.98 11.03
N GLY A 81 3.86 -5.10 11.93
CA GLY A 81 4.27 -3.74 11.58
C GLY A 81 5.50 -3.71 10.67
N ILE A 82 6.53 -4.51 10.99
CA ILE A 82 7.78 -4.54 10.22
C ILE A 82 7.55 -5.10 8.82
N PHE A 83 6.93 -6.28 8.71
CA PHE A 83 6.73 -6.93 7.40
C PHE A 83 5.64 -6.23 6.57
N GLY A 84 4.58 -5.72 7.20
CA GLY A 84 3.58 -4.89 6.52
C GLY A 84 4.20 -3.58 5.99
N GLY A 85 5.05 -2.93 6.79
CA GLY A 85 5.80 -1.73 6.38
C GLY A 85 6.80 -2.00 5.26
N LEU A 86 7.56 -3.09 5.34
CA LEU A 86 8.48 -3.53 4.27
C LEU A 86 7.75 -3.80 2.96
N GLY A 87 6.56 -4.41 3.02
CA GLY A 87 5.68 -4.58 1.86
C GLY A 87 5.33 -3.24 1.20
N LEU A 88 4.95 -2.24 1.99
CA LEU A 88 4.64 -0.91 1.46
C LEU A 88 5.88 -0.20 0.87
N ILE A 89 7.04 -0.26 1.54
CA ILE A 89 8.28 0.32 1.02
C ILE A 89 8.68 -0.32 -0.31
N THR A 90 8.57 -1.64 -0.41
CA THR A 90 8.86 -2.36 -1.65
C THR A 90 7.90 -1.97 -2.76
N SER A 91 6.62 -1.71 -2.45
CA SER A 91 5.65 -1.21 -3.44
C SER A 91 6.05 0.15 -4.00
N PHE A 92 6.61 1.04 -3.16
CA PHE A 92 7.10 2.35 -3.58
C PHE A 92 8.34 2.24 -4.47
N LEU A 93 9.27 1.32 -4.16
CA LEU A 93 10.45 1.09 -4.99
C LEU A 93 10.09 0.53 -6.38
N ILE A 94 9.12 -0.39 -6.44
CA ILE A 94 8.63 -0.96 -7.70
C ILE A 94 7.96 0.13 -8.54
N GLU A 95 7.09 0.94 -7.92
CA GLU A 95 6.39 2.04 -8.60
C GLU A 95 7.39 3.10 -9.10
N LYS A 96 8.39 3.47 -8.30
CA LYS A 96 9.46 4.37 -8.71
C LYS A 96 10.21 3.83 -9.92
N LYS A 97 10.58 2.55 -9.92
CA LYS A 97 11.30 1.90 -11.03
C LYS A 97 10.45 1.77 -12.30
N ALA A 98 9.12 1.65 -12.15
CA ALA A 98 8.19 1.58 -13.27
C ALA A 98 7.94 2.97 -13.92
N ILE A 99 8.13 4.06 -13.17
CA ILE A 99 7.99 5.43 -13.68
C ILE A 99 9.31 5.93 -14.31
N ASP A 100 10.46 5.48 -13.80
CA ASP A 100 11.79 5.85 -14.28
C ASP A 100 12.22 5.13 -15.58
N LYS A 101 11.34 4.30 -16.15
CA LYS A 101 11.58 3.53 -17.38
C LYS A 101 10.50 3.84 -18.42
#